data_AF-A0A6I1JA28-F1
#
_entry.id   AF-A0A6I1JA28-F1
#
_cell.length_a   1.000
_cell.length_b   1.000
_cell.length_c   1.000
_cell.angle_alpha   90.00
_cell.angle_beta   90.00
_cell.angle_gamma   90.00
#
_symmetry.space_group_name_H-M   'P 1'
#
loop_
_entity.id
_entity.type
_entity.pdbx_description
1 polymer ?
#
loop_
_entity_poly.entity_id
_entity_poly.type
_entity_poly.pdbx_seq_one_letter_code
_entity_poly.pdbx_strand_id
1 'polypeptide(L)' 'MIPDPSSLDVFDGAEDLEHVWYEGLKPDPLLTVSEWADRYRVLSSKSASEPGRWRTARTPYLRRLWIACRRPARCGA' A
#
# COMPACT_ATOMS: atom_id res chain seq x y z
N MET A 1 38.24 7.32 25.77
CA MET A 1 38.40 6.05 25.04
C MET A 1 37.11 5.82 24.29
N ILE A 2 37.08 6.13 22.99
CA ILE A 2 35.94 5.81 22.13
C ILE A 2 36.18 4.38 21.64
N PRO A 3 35.22 3.45 21.78
CA PRO A 3 35.39 2.10 21.28
C PRO A 3 35.60 2.12 19.76
N ASP A 4 36.44 1.19 19.31
CA ASP A 4 36.66 0.91 17.90
C ASP A 4 35.31 0.61 17.22
N PRO A 5 34.94 1.32 16.13
CA PRO A 5 33.67 1.06 15.44
C PRO A 5 33.59 -0.35 14.82
N SER A 6 34.71 -1.07 14.72
CA SER A 6 34.79 -2.44 14.24
C SER A 6 34.53 -3.51 15.33
N SER A 7 34.40 -3.09 16.60
CA SER A 7 34.08 -3.98 17.73
C SER A 7 32.60 -3.91 18.14
N LEU A 8 31.70 -3.51 17.22
CA LEU A 8 30.28 -3.77 17.39
C LEU A 8 30.04 -5.21 16.93
N ASP A 9 30.06 -6.14 17.86
CA ASP A 9 29.65 -7.52 17.64
C ASP A 9 28.30 -7.48 16.92
N VAL A 10 28.29 -7.84 15.63
CA VAL A 10 27.06 -7.90 14.84
C VAL A 10 26.19 -8.94 15.53
N PHE A 11 25.14 -8.48 16.19
CA PHE A 11 24.29 -9.36 16.98
C PHE A 11 23.55 -10.34 16.06
N ASP A 12 23.25 -11.53 16.58
CA ASP A 12 22.50 -12.55 15.86
C ASP A 12 21.10 -12.02 15.47
N GLY A 13 20.84 -11.90 14.17
CA GLY A 13 19.64 -11.27 13.60
C GLY A 13 19.83 -9.86 13.01
N ALA A 14 21.05 -9.33 12.93
CA ALA A 14 21.31 -8.05 12.26
C ALA A 14 20.91 -8.06 10.77
N GLU A 15 21.17 -9.16 10.07
CA GLU A 15 20.77 -9.34 8.67
C GLU A 15 19.24 -9.35 8.50
N ASP A 16 18.52 -10.00 9.42
CA ASP A 16 17.05 -10.01 9.42
C ASP A 16 16.48 -8.60 9.62
N LEU A 17 17.05 -7.84 10.57
CA LEU A 17 16.66 -6.45 10.79
C LEU A 17 16.94 -5.57 9.56
N GLU A 18 18.10 -5.73 8.94
CA GLU A 18 18.46 -5.00 7.72
C GLU A 18 17.48 -5.33 6.58
N HIS A 19 17.15 -6.61 6.40
CA HIS A 19 16.20 -7.05 5.38
C HIS A 19 14.81 -6.45 5.57
N VAL A 20 14.23 -6.53 6.78
CA VAL A 20 12.88 -5.97 7.03
C VAL A 20 12.87 -4.44 6.92
N TRP A 21 13.98 -3.77 7.27
CA TRP A 21 14.14 -2.34 7.07
C TRP A 21 14.10 -1.97 5.58
N TYR A 22 14.85 -2.66 4.73
CA TYR A 22 14.82 -2.41 3.29
C TYR A 22 13.46 -2.72 2.68
N GLU A 23 12.80 -3.81 3.09
CA GLU A 23 11.44 -4.12 2.63
C GLU A 23 10.45 -3.01 3.00
N GLY A 24 10.52 -2.47 4.21
CA GLY A 24 9.66 -1.36 4.65
C GLY A 24 9.92 -0.03 3.94
N LEU A 25 11.13 0.17 3.40
CA LEU A 25 11.51 1.36 2.62
C LEU A 25 11.06 1.28 1.15
N LYS A 26 10.70 0.10 0.65
CA LYS A 26 10.21 -0.03 -0.73
C LYS A 26 8.94 0.81 -0.91
N PRO A 27 8.88 1.69 -1.92
CA PRO A 27 7.69 2.48 -2.17
C PRO A 27 6.54 1.54 -2.56
N ASP A 28 5.35 1.86 -2.07
CA ASP A 28 4.13 1.18 -2.50
C ASP A 28 4.01 1.23 -4.03
N PRO A 29 3.44 0.17 -4.66
CA PRO A 29 3.19 0.19 -6.09
C PRO A 29 2.27 1.36 -6.44
N LEU A 30 2.65 2.10 -7.49
CA LEU A 30 1.84 3.19 -8.03
C LEU A 30 0.59 2.60 -8.68
N LEU A 31 -0.53 2.66 -7.96
CA LEU A 31 -1.84 2.34 -8.49
C LEU A 31 -2.60 3.64 -8.75
N THR A 32 -3.54 3.61 -9.69
CA THR A 32 -4.59 4.64 -9.75
C THR A 32 -5.66 4.34 -8.70
N VAL A 33 -6.45 5.35 -8.33
CA VAL A 33 -7.58 5.16 -7.40
C VAL A 33 -8.62 4.20 -8.00
N SER A 34 -8.82 4.21 -9.32
CA SER A 34 -9.68 3.24 -10.01
C SER A 34 -9.17 1.81 -9.90
N GLU A 35 -7.87 1.56 -10.11
CA GLU A 35 -7.29 0.22 -9.99
C GLU A 35 -7.32 -0.29 -8.55
N TRP A 36 -7.05 0.60 -7.59
CA TRP A 36 -7.21 0.29 -6.18
C TRP A 36 -8.67 -0.08 -5.87
N ALA A 37 -9.64 0.72 -6.32
CA ALA A 37 -11.05 0.48 -6.04
C ALA A 37 -11.52 -0.83 -6.66
N ASP A 38 -11.14 -1.12 -7.91
CA ASP A 38 -11.45 -2.37 -8.58
C ASP A 38 -10.83 -3.57 -7.84
N ARG A 39 -9.67 -3.39 -7.19
CA ARG A 39 -8.99 -4.47 -6.48
C ARG A 39 -9.52 -4.71 -5.07
N TYR A 40 -9.77 -3.65 -4.31
CA TYR A 40 -9.94 -3.73 -2.85
C TYR A 40 -11.30 -3.20 -2.34
N ARG A 41 -12.03 -2.39 -3.11
CA ARG A 41 -13.27 -1.75 -2.62
C ARG A 41 -14.47 -2.67 -2.75
N VAL A 42 -15.18 -2.87 -1.64
CA VAL A 42 -16.45 -3.62 -1.57
C VAL A 42 -17.53 -2.70 -1.03
N LEU A 43 -18.67 -2.67 -1.71
CA LEU A 43 -19.84 -1.88 -1.33
C LEU A 43 -20.75 -2.70 -0.42
N SER A 44 -21.14 -2.09 0.71
CA SER A 44 -22.11 -2.68 1.62
C SER A 44 -23.54 -2.53 1.09
N SER A 45 -24.43 -3.44 1.47
CA SER A 45 -25.86 -3.33 1.15
C SER A 45 -26.56 -2.15 1.82
N LYS A 46 -25.97 -1.60 2.89
CA LYS A 46 -26.49 -0.42 3.58
C LYS A 46 -26.19 0.88 2.83
N SER A 47 -25.04 0.95 2.16
CA SER A 47 -24.52 2.18 1.55
C SER A 47 -24.56 2.18 0.02
N ALA A 48 -24.99 1.09 -0.62
CA ALA A 48 -25.06 0.99 -2.06
C ALA A 48 -26.30 0.20 -2.51
N SER A 49 -26.90 0.67 -3.61
CA SER A 49 -28.00 -0.02 -4.29
C SER A 49 -27.58 -1.36 -4.89
N GLU A 50 -26.29 -1.53 -5.18
CA GLU A 50 -25.71 -2.76 -5.68
C GLU A 50 -24.57 -3.21 -4.77
N PRO A 51 -24.86 -4.13 -3.82
CA PRO A 51 -23.85 -4.67 -2.93
C PRO A 51 -22.82 -5.50 -3.69
N GLY A 52 -21.57 -5.47 -3.23
CA GLY A 52 -20.50 -6.31 -3.76
C GLY A 52 -19.28 -5.53 -4.24
N ARG A 53 -18.42 -6.21 -5.01
CA ARG A 53 -17.14 -5.65 -5.44
C ARG A 53 -17.33 -4.48 -6.39
N TRP A 54 -16.64 -3.38 -6.13
CA TRP A 54 -16.62 -2.21 -7.00
C TRP A 54 -16.10 -2.58 -8.40
N ARG A 55 -16.69 -1.97 -9.43
CA ARG A 55 -16.26 -2.12 -10.82
C ARG A 55 -16.32 -0.76 -11.51
N THR A 56 -15.16 -0.18 -11.80
CA THR A 56 -15.02 1.10 -12.51
C THR A 56 -15.67 1.05 -13.91
N ALA A 57 -15.81 -0.14 -14.49
CA ALA A 57 -16.57 -0.34 -15.73
C ALA A 57 -18.05 0.07 -15.64
N ARG A 58 -18.66 0.07 -14.44
CA ARG A 58 -20.04 0.57 -14.22
C ARG A 58 -20.15 2.09 -14.31
N THR A 59 -19.08 2.81 -13.97
CA THR A 59 -19.02 4.27 -13.91
C THR A 59 -17.80 4.79 -14.66
N PRO A 60 -17.72 4.56 -15.99
CA PRO A 60 -16.50 4.75 -16.77
C PRO A 60 -15.99 6.20 -16.78
N TYR A 61 -16.86 7.18 -16.54
CA TYR A 61 -16.50 8.59 -16.45
C TYR A 61 -15.66 8.92 -15.21
N LEU A 62 -15.81 8.18 -14.10
CA LEU A 62 -15.03 8.40 -12.87
C LEU A 62 -13.55 8.02 -13.04
N ARG A 63 -13.24 7.17 -14.02
CA ARG A 63 -11.86 6.72 -14.30
C ARG A 63 -10.90 7.87 -14.54
N ARG A 64 -11.34 8.94 -15.21
CA ARG A 64 -10.49 10.09 -15.54
C ARG A 64 -10.34 11.08 -14.38
N LEU A 65 -11.33 11.15 -13.48
CA LEU A 65 -11.31 12.01 -12.31
C LEU A 65 -10.39 11.46 -11.20
N TRP A 66 -10.26 10.15 -11.13
CA TRP A 66 -9.58 9.44 -10.04
C TRP A 66 -8.11 9.17 -10.34
N ILE A 67 -7.33 10.25 -10.43
CA ILE A 67 -5.89 10.21 -10.68
C ILE A 67 -5.08 9.87 -9.41
N ALA A 68 -4.11 8.96 -9.59
CA ALA A 68 -3.03 8.56 -8.68
C ALA A 68 -3.41 8.23 -7.22
N CYS A 69 -3.29 6.95 -6.85
CA CYS A 69 -3.31 6.46 -5.48
C CYS A 69 -1.85 6.30 -4.98
N ARG A 70 -1.40 7.26 -4.15
CA ARG A 70 -0.02 7.30 -3.63
C ARG A 70 0.28 6.25 -2.56
N ARG A 71 -0.75 5.77 -1.86
CA ARG A 71 -0.67 4.71 -0.85
C ARG A 71 -1.89 3.79 -0.95
N PRO A 72 -1.75 2.59 -1.54
CA PRO A 72 -2.83 1.62 -1.65
C PRO A 72 -3.52 1.34 -0.31
N ALA A 73 -2.76 1.23 0.78
CA ALA A 73 -3.35 1.01 2.11
C ALA A 73 -4.26 2.15 2.60
N ARG A 74 -4.24 3.33 1.95
CA ARG A 74 -4.92 4.55 2.42
C ARG A 74 -5.84 5.21 1.40
N CYS A 75 -6.05 4.62 0.22
CA CYS A 75 -6.87 5.23 -0.83
C CYS A 75 -8.39 5.07 -0.64
N GLY A 76 -8.82 4.43 0.44
CA GLY A 76 -10.24 4.31 0.80
C GLY A 76 -10.53 4.39 2.29
N ALA A 77 -9.64 5.01 3.06
CA ALA A 77 -9.95 5.50 4.40
C ALA A 77 -10.78 6.79 4.30
#